data_AF-A0A0A1E1C8-F1
#
_entry.id   AF-A0A0A1E1C8-F1
#
_cell.length_a   1.000
_cell.length_b   1.000
_cell.length_c   1.000
_cell.angle_alpha   90.00
_cell.angle_beta   90.00
_cell.angle_gamma   90.00
#
_symmetry.space_group_name_H-M   'P 1'
#
loop_
_entity.id
_entity.type
_entity.pdbx_description
1 polymer ?
#
loop_
_entity_poly.entity_id
_entity_poly.type
_entity_poly.pdbx_seq_one_letter_code
_entity_poly.pdbx_strand_id
1 'polypeptide(L)'
;MAFSRYSTPISAPATLAGSSKLLPSSSPWNNVRNNRLVLGTSIPNCLRLRGGRAHGNFHVHVVESKSRLRAKAVSDKDADDISSQTNELVPKKSVSVILLAGGKGKRMGASMPKQYLPLLGQPIALYSFRIFSLMPEVKEIVVVCDPSYRDIFEEAQNSVTVYLKFASPGKERQDSVFNGLQEIDQMTELVCVHDSARPLVLNEDVKKVLNDAWVHGAAVLGVPVKATIKEASNDNFVTRTLNRQTLWEMHTPQVIKPSLLRKGFEVVYREGLEVTDDVSIVEHLKHPGYITE
;
A
#
# COMPACT_ATOMS: atom_id res chain seq x y z
N MET A 1 -22.85 -60.17 24.28
CA MET A 1 -23.70 -59.06 24.78
C MET A 1 -23.67 -57.97 23.70
N ALA A 2 -24.50 -57.90 22.66
CA ALA A 2 -25.96 -57.97 22.50
C ALA A 2 -26.73 -56.69 22.93
N PHE A 3 -27.51 -56.15 21.98
CA PHE A 3 -28.53 -55.07 21.98
C PHE A 3 -28.04 -53.61 21.79
N SER A 4 -28.29 -52.86 20.69
CA SER A 4 -29.52 -52.47 19.92
C SER A 4 -30.48 -51.59 20.76
N ARG A 5 -31.11 -50.47 20.33
CA ARG A 5 -31.67 -49.99 19.05
C ARG A 5 -32.10 -48.50 19.19
N TYR A 6 -32.10 -47.76 18.06
CA TYR A 6 -33.09 -46.78 17.55
C TYR A 6 -34.07 -46.02 18.47
N SER A 7 -34.30 -44.71 18.20
CA SER A 7 -35.54 -44.18 17.56
C SER A 7 -35.68 -42.64 17.66
N THR A 8 -35.74 -41.94 16.52
CA THR A 8 -36.61 -40.76 16.26
C THR A 8 -38.06 -41.26 15.97
N PRO A 9 -39.17 -40.48 15.79
CA PRO A 9 -39.25 -39.14 15.14
C PRO A 9 -40.52 -38.24 15.42
N ILE A 10 -40.74 -37.19 14.58
CA ILE A 10 -42.01 -36.48 14.19
C ILE A 10 -42.56 -35.42 15.21
N SER A 11 -43.10 -34.21 14.91
CA SER A 11 -43.82 -33.58 13.76
C SER A 11 -43.86 -32.03 13.84
N ALA A 12 -44.06 -31.36 12.69
CA ALA A 12 -44.47 -29.94 12.47
C ALA A 12 -46.01 -29.75 12.68
N PRO A 13 -46.73 -28.60 12.45
CA PRO A 13 -46.66 -27.71 11.25
C PRO A 13 -47.06 -26.18 11.38
N ALA A 14 -46.96 -25.46 10.24
CA ALA A 14 -47.84 -24.37 9.71
C ALA A 14 -47.83 -22.96 10.40
N THR A 15 -48.09 -21.78 9.79
CA THR A 15 -48.22 -21.19 8.43
C THR A 15 -48.40 -19.65 8.58
N LEU A 16 -48.13 -18.88 7.50
CA LEU A 16 -48.78 -17.65 7.02
C LEU A 16 -48.42 -16.21 7.52
N ALA A 17 -48.09 -15.40 6.49
CA ALA A 17 -48.52 -14.03 6.16
C ALA A 17 -47.91 -12.78 6.86
N GLY A 18 -47.54 -11.77 6.06
CA GLY A 18 -47.38 -10.39 6.56
C GLY A 18 -46.47 -9.42 5.78
N SER A 19 -46.88 -9.02 4.59
CA SER A 19 -46.66 -7.73 3.89
C SER A 19 -45.70 -6.64 4.46
N SER A 20 -44.79 -6.19 3.59
CA SER A 20 -44.42 -4.79 3.25
C SER A 20 -44.31 -3.70 4.34
N LYS A 21 -43.11 -3.13 4.48
CA LYS A 21 -42.92 -1.67 4.57
C LYS A 21 -41.67 -1.23 3.80
N LEU A 22 -41.92 -0.52 2.70
CA LEU A 22 -41.01 0.39 2.03
C LEU A 22 -40.67 1.55 2.98
N LEU A 23 -39.39 1.90 3.09
CA LEU A 23 -38.96 3.24 3.53
C LEU A 23 -37.76 3.69 2.69
N PRO A 24 -37.62 5.01 2.46
CA PRO A 24 -37.12 5.53 1.18
C PRO A 24 -35.62 5.81 1.16
N SER A 25 -35.09 5.72 -0.06
CA SER A 25 -33.85 6.33 -0.51
C SER A 25 -33.84 7.85 -0.29
N SER A 26 -32.81 8.37 0.38
CA SER A 26 -32.36 9.74 0.16
C SER A 26 -30.85 9.86 0.42
N SER A 27 -30.13 9.89 -0.68
CA SER A 27 -28.70 10.22 -0.80
C SER A 27 -28.50 11.74 -0.61
N PRO A 28 -27.67 12.20 0.35
CA PRO A 28 -27.48 13.62 0.59
C PRO A 28 -26.21 14.14 -0.10
N TRP A 29 -26.08 14.01 -1.42
CA TRP A 29 -24.98 14.65 -2.16
C TRP A 29 -25.44 15.11 -3.54
N ASN A 30 -26.27 16.14 -3.56
CA ASN A 30 -26.52 16.97 -4.74
C ASN A 30 -26.69 18.42 -4.26
N ASN A 31 -25.57 19.13 -4.15
CA ASN A 31 -25.43 20.59 -4.30
C ASN A 31 -24.09 21.03 -3.71
N VAL A 32 -23.09 21.30 -4.55
CA VAL A 32 -22.34 22.56 -4.59
C VAL A 32 -21.56 22.56 -5.92
N ARG A 33 -22.06 23.28 -6.92
CA ARG A 33 -21.25 23.85 -8.00
C ARG A 33 -20.99 25.32 -7.65
N ASN A 34 -19.82 25.80 -8.06
CA ASN A 34 -19.35 27.19 -8.06
C ASN A 34 -19.19 27.87 -6.70
N ASN A 35 -17.96 27.88 -6.19
CA ASN A 35 -17.34 29.17 -5.93
C ASN A 35 -15.81 29.13 -5.99
N ARG A 36 -15.28 30.03 -6.82
CA ARG A 36 -13.88 30.46 -6.91
C ARG A 36 -13.52 31.12 -5.57
N LEU A 37 -12.49 30.65 -4.88
CA LEU A 37 -11.94 31.37 -3.73
C LEU A 37 -10.44 31.58 -3.93
N VAL A 38 -10.11 32.87 -3.95
CA VAL A 38 -8.82 33.49 -4.19
C VAL A 38 -7.93 33.30 -2.95
N LEU A 39 -6.67 32.93 -3.18
CA LEU A 39 -5.62 32.89 -2.17
C LEU A 39 -5.31 34.30 -1.66
N GLY A 40 -5.63 34.56 -0.39
CA GLY A 40 -5.24 35.77 0.32
C GLY A 40 -4.03 35.53 1.20
N THR A 41 -2.89 36.09 0.80
CA THR A 41 -1.68 36.22 1.61
C THR A 41 -1.91 37.22 2.75
N SER A 42 -1.63 36.85 3.99
CA SER A 42 -1.11 37.79 5.02
C SER A 42 -0.63 37.04 6.27
N ILE A 43 0.67 37.10 6.49
CA ILE A 43 1.31 36.79 7.77
C ILE A 43 1.37 38.11 8.56
N PRO A 44 0.86 38.20 9.80
CA PRO A 44 1.17 39.33 10.66
C PRO A 44 2.49 39.07 11.39
N ASN A 45 3.40 40.02 11.23
CA ASN A 45 4.61 40.17 12.01
C ASN A 45 4.31 40.94 13.32
N CYS A 46 5.22 40.81 14.30
CA CYS A 46 5.45 41.70 15.45
C CYS A 46 4.91 41.26 16.83
N LEU A 47 5.81 40.85 17.75
CA LEU A 47 6.21 41.71 18.87
C LEU A 47 7.58 41.31 19.50
N ARG A 48 8.44 42.32 19.59
CA ARG A 48 9.64 42.54 20.45
C ARG A 48 9.33 42.29 21.96
N LEU A 49 10.23 42.11 22.96
CA LEU A 49 11.66 42.37 23.22
C LEU A 49 12.05 41.81 24.62
N ARG A 50 13.37 41.88 24.94
CA ARG A 50 14.11 41.77 26.23
C ARG A 50 14.84 40.43 26.40
N GLY A 51 16.16 40.34 26.65
CA GLY A 51 17.19 41.30 26.98
C GLY A 51 18.13 40.66 28.02
N GLY A 52 19.42 40.49 27.69
CA GLY A 52 20.42 39.99 28.64
C GLY A 52 21.82 39.96 28.02
N ARG A 53 22.69 40.88 28.46
CA ARG A 53 24.12 40.91 28.13
C ARG A 53 24.87 39.99 29.08
N ALA A 54 25.89 39.29 28.57
CA ALA A 54 27.08 38.94 29.34
C ALA A 54 28.30 38.92 28.40
N HIS A 55 29.35 39.64 28.81
CA HIS A 55 30.64 39.73 28.14
C HIS A 55 31.44 38.44 28.29
N GLY A 56 32.15 38.05 27.23
CA GLY A 56 33.22 37.06 27.26
C GLY A 56 34.13 37.25 26.05
N ASN A 57 35.33 37.79 26.28
CA ASN A 57 36.39 37.87 25.29
C ASN A 57 36.95 36.46 25.03
N PHE A 58 36.94 36.01 23.77
CA PHE A 58 37.80 34.93 23.31
C PHE A 58 38.49 35.37 22.01
N HIS A 59 39.82 35.41 22.04
CA HIS A 59 40.66 35.56 20.87
C HIS A 59 40.61 34.27 20.05
N VAL A 60 40.30 34.39 18.75
CA VAL A 60 40.51 33.33 17.77
C VAL A 60 41.51 33.85 16.74
N HIS A 61 42.66 33.18 16.66
CA HIS A 61 43.64 33.36 15.60
C HIS A 61 43.02 32.98 14.25
N VAL A 62 42.90 33.95 13.35
CA VAL A 62 42.55 33.71 11.94
C VAL A 62 43.84 33.46 11.17
N VAL A 63 44.02 32.23 10.70
CA VAL A 63 44.99 31.91 9.65
C VAL A 63 44.29 32.18 8.31
N GLU A 64 44.72 33.22 7.59
CA GLU A 64 44.26 33.51 6.24
C GLU A 64 44.80 32.46 5.26
N SER A 65 43.93 31.71 4.61
CA SER A 65 44.20 31.09 3.32
C SER A 65 43.29 31.70 2.26
N LYS A 66 43.88 32.56 1.41
CA LYS A 66 43.23 33.19 0.26
C LYS A 66 42.92 32.13 -0.80
N SER A 67 41.64 31.81 -0.99
CA SER A 67 41.13 31.26 -2.25
C SER A 67 39.95 32.11 -2.72
N ARG A 68 40.18 32.86 -3.79
CA ARG A 68 39.18 33.66 -4.51
C ARG A 68 38.05 32.75 -4.99
N LEU A 69 36.85 32.91 -4.44
CA LEU A 69 35.61 32.52 -5.12
C LEU A 69 34.90 33.80 -5.55
N ARG A 70 34.84 34.03 -6.87
CA ARG A 70 33.97 35.03 -7.48
C ARG A 70 32.53 34.61 -7.18
N ALA A 71 31.86 35.32 -6.28
CA ALA A 71 30.39 35.28 -6.23
C ALA A 71 29.88 35.92 -7.52
N LYS A 72 29.36 35.10 -8.43
CA LYS A 72 28.57 35.56 -9.57
C LYS A 72 27.14 35.68 -9.06
N ALA A 73 26.58 36.89 -9.07
CA ALA A 73 25.17 37.10 -8.80
C ALA A 73 24.37 36.35 -9.86
N VAL A 74 23.61 35.34 -9.43
CA VAL A 74 22.62 34.64 -10.25
C VAL A 74 21.34 35.44 -10.12
N SER A 75 20.79 35.85 -11.26
CA SER A 75 19.51 36.54 -11.35
C SER A 75 18.36 35.60 -10.95
N ASP A 76 17.28 36.15 -10.40
CA ASP A 76 16.04 35.47 -9.98
C ASP A 76 15.25 34.75 -11.10
N LYS A 77 15.90 34.37 -12.21
CA LYS A 77 15.34 33.59 -13.32
C LYS A 77 15.90 32.17 -13.44
N ASP A 78 16.88 31.80 -12.62
CA ASP A 78 17.52 30.47 -12.66
C ASP A 78 17.15 29.58 -11.46
N ALA A 79 16.23 30.02 -10.60
CA ALA A 79 15.73 29.23 -9.47
C ALA A 79 14.58 28.26 -9.85
N ASP A 80 14.00 28.43 -11.04
CA ASP A 80 12.89 27.62 -11.55
C ASP A 80 13.34 26.42 -12.41
N ASP A 81 14.64 26.20 -12.61
CA ASP A 81 15.18 25.16 -13.51
C ASP A 81 16.08 24.10 -12.81
N ILE A 82 16.04 24.04 -11.47
CA ILE A 82 16.76 23.01 -10.68
C ILE A 82 15.79 22.04 -9.97
N SER A 83 14.47 22.23 -10.11
CA SER A 83 13.44 21.34 -9.54
C SER A 83 12.74 20.44 -10.56
N SER A 84 13.24 20.34 -11.80
CA SER A 84 12.55 19.70 -12.94
C SER A 84 13.13 18.34 -13.37
N GLN A 85 13.97 17.69 -12.55
CA GLN A 85 14.53 16.36 -12.85
C GLN A 85 14.29 15.34 -11.73
N THR A 86 13.05 15.20 -11.24
CA THR A 86 12.61 13.86 -10.83
C THR A 86 12.30 13.11 -12.12
N ASN A 87 13.32 12.43 -12.65
CA ASN A 87 13.21 11.62 -13.86
C ASN A 87 12.07 10.61 -13.62
N GLU A 88 10.90 10.79 -14.23
CA GLU A 88 9.81 9.80 -14.19
C GLU A 88 10.32 8.57 -14.96
N LEU A 89 11.00 7.66 -14.25
CA LEU A 89 11.64 6.48 -14.84
C LEU A 89 10.61 5.48 -15.34
N VAL A 90 9.47 5.39 -14.66
CA VAL A 90 8.39 4.46 -14.97
C VAL A 90 7.43 5.10 -15.97
N PRO A 91 7.22 4.50 -17.17
CA PRO A 91 6.31 5.05 -18.16
C PRO A 91 4.87 5.11 -17.66
N LYS A 92 4.10 6.08 -18.16
CA LYS A 92 2.66 6.16 -17.90
C LYS A 92 1.97 4.89 -18.40
N LYS A 93 0.96 4.43 -17.66
CA LYS A 93 0.14 3.25 -18.00
C LYS A 93 0.98 1.99 -18.28
N SER A 94 2.06 1.77 -17.52
CA SER A 94 2.93 0.58 -17.60
C SER A 94 2.77 -0.38 -16.41
N VAL A 95 2.05 0.03 -15.36
CA VAL A 95 1.91 -0.73 -14.10
C VAL A 95 0.51 -1.33 -13.99
N SER A 96 0.45 -2.62 -13.62
CA SER A 96 -0.78 -3.25 -13.13
C SER A 96 -0.70 -3.44 -11.62
N VAL A 97 -1.73 -2.97 -10.93
CA VAL A 97 -1.83 -3.14 -9.47
C VAL A 97 -2.65 -4.37 -9.16
N ILE A 98 -2.14 -5.27 -8.33
CA ILE A 98 -2.90 -6.36 -7.72
C ILE A 98 -3.28 -5.90 -6.31
N LEU A 99 -4.55 -5.52 -6.13
CA LEU A 99 -5.06 -5.04 -4.85
C LEU A 99 -5.71 -6.20 -4.09
N LEU A 100 -5.03 -6.69 -3.05
CA LEU A 100 -5.49 -7.84 -2.27
C LEU A 100 -6.57 -7.45 -1.28
N ALA A 101 -7.80 -7.89 -1.53
CA ALA A 101 -9.00 -7.60 -0.72
C ALA A 101 -9.81 -8.87 -0.36
N GLY A 102 -9.21 -10.06 -0.51
CA GLY A 102 -9.86 -11.36 -0.28
C GLY A 102 -9.76 -11.90 1.15
N GLY A 103 -8.91 -11.31 2.00
CA GLY A 103 -8.62 -11.85 3.33
C GLY A 103 -9.84 -11.83 4.25
N LYS A 104 -10.15 -12.95 4.90
CA LYS A 104 -11.35 -13.09 5.77
C LYS A 104 -11.23 -12.41 7.15
N GLY A 105 -10.10 -11.78 7.47
CA GLY A 105 -9.95 -10.99 8.71
C GLY A 105 -10.11 -11.77 10.01
N LYS A 106 -9.81 -13.08 10.05
CA LYS A 106 -10.08 -13.98 11.20
C LYS A 106 -9.62 -13.46 12.58
N ARG A 107 -8.56 -12.65 12.63
CA ARG A 107 -8.00 -12.07 13.87
C ARG A 107 -8.80 -10.89 14.44
N MET A 108 -9.65 -10.25 13.63
CA MET A 108 -10.36 -9.01 13.99
C MET A 108 -11.71 -9.25 14.64
N GLY A 109 -12.23 -10.48 14.66
CA GLY A 109 -13.52 -10.81 15.29
C GLY A 109 -14.75 -10.05 14.77
N ALA A 110 -14.61 -9.32 13.67
CA ALA A 110 -15.66 -8.49 13.09
C ALA A 110 -16.64 -9.34 12.25
N SER A 111 -17.87 -8.85 12.10
CA SER A 111 -18.91 -9.46 11.25
C SER A 111 -18.60 -9.41 9.76
N MET A 112 -17.65 -8.56 9.35
CA MET A 112 -17.21 -8.37 7.98
C MET A 112 -15.68 -8.30 7.90
N PRO A 113 -15.07 -8.66 6.75
CA PRO A 113 -13.63 -8.56 6.58
C PRO A 113 -13.12 -7.13 6.80
N LYS A 114 -11.97 -7.01 7.47
CA LYS A 114 -11.44 -5.74 7.96
C LYS A 114 -11.28 -4.67 6.88
N GLN A 115 -10.91 -5.06 5.66
CA GLN A 115 -10.71 -4.16 4.54
C GLN A 115 -12.01 -3.49 4.06
N TYR A 116 -13.17 -4.00 4.46
CA TYR A 116 -14.46 -3.40 4.12
C TYR A 116 -15.06 -2.60 5.28
N LEU A 117 -14.45 -2.62 6.46
CA LEU A 117 -14.92 -1.81 7.58
C LEU A 117 -14.82 -0.32 7.22
N PRO A 118 -15.78 0.50 7.67
CA PRO A 118 -15.74 1.93 7.44
C PRO A 118 -14.64 2.58 8.29
N LEU A 119 -13.76 3.33 7.63
CA LEU A 119 -12.87 4.32 8.22
C LEU A 119 -13.32 5.68 7.71
N LEU A 120 -13.68 6.60 8.62
CA LEU A 120 -14.21 7.93 8.28
C LEU A 120 -15.36 7.88 7.25
N GLY A 121 -16.23 6.88 7.35
CA GLY A 121 -17.40 6.71 6.47
C GLY A 121 -17.14 5.98 5.14
N GLN A 122 -15.90 5.54 4.88
CA GLN A 122 -15.55 4.84 3.64
C GLN A 122 -14.88 3.49 3.92
N PRO A 123 -15.15 2.43 3.14
CA PRO A 123 -14.43 1.17 3.25
C PRO A 123 -12.91 1.37 3.20
N ILE A 124 -12.17 0.75 4.13
CA ILE A 124 -10.70 0.84 4.20
C ILE A 124 -10.02 0.55 2.85
N ALA A 125 -10.49 -0.46 2.12
CA ALA A 125 -9.95 -0.86 0.83
C ALA A 125 -10.01 0.26 -0.23
N LEU A 126 -11.02 1.14 -0.14
CA LEU A 126 -11.18 2.22 -1.12
C LEU A 126 -10.16 3.34 -0.95
N TYR A 127 -9.52 3.49 0.22
CA TYR A 127 -8.41 4.42 0.37
C TYR A 127 -7.22 3.99 -0.50
N SER A 128 -6.82 2.71 -0.37
CA SER A 128 -5.79 2.10 -1.21
C SER A 128 -6.15 2.17 -2.69
N PHE A 129 -7.38 1.79 -3.06
CA PHE A 129 -7.85 1.86 -4.45
C PHE A 129 -7.76 3.27 -5.05
N ARG A 130 -8.13 4.30 -4.29
CA ARG A 130 -8.07 5.69 -4.75
C ARG A 130 -6.66 6.20 -4.97
N ILE A 131 -5.71 5.79 -4.13
CA ILE A 131 -4.29 6.14 -4.30
C ILE A 131 -3.81 5.63 -5.66
N PHE A 132 -3.94 4.32 -5.93
CA PHE A 132 -3.45 3.74 -7.18
C PHE A 132 -4.23 4.22 -8.42
N SER A 133 -5.54 4.42 -8.31
CA SER A 133 -6.36 4.79 -9.47
C SER A 133 -6.09 6.21 -9.99
N LEU A 134 -5.46 7.06 -9.17
CA LEU A 134 -5.06 8.41 -9.53
C LEU A 134 -3.61 8.52 -10.04
N MET A 135 -2.84 7.43 -10.00
CA MET A 135 -1.44 7.42 -10.45
C MET A 135 -1.34 7.32 -11.99
N PRO A 136 -0.60 8.23 -12.66
CA PRO A 136 -0.39 8.16 -14.11
C PRO A 136 0.27 6.87 -14.61
N GLU A 137 1.15 6.28 -13.80
CA GLU A 137 1.89 5.05 -14.07
C GLU A 137 0.96 3.83 -14.11
N VAL A 138 -0.12 3.85 -13.34
CA VAL A 138 -1.06 2.74 -13.19
C VAL A 138 -2.03 2.67 -14.37
N LYS A 139 -1.96 1.57 -15.12
CA LYS A 139 -2.85 1.23 -16.23
C LYS A 139 -4.17 0.66 -15.75
N GLU A 140 -4.08 -0.29 -14.82
CA GLU A 140 -5.21 -1.07 -14.34
C GLU A 140 -5.02 -1.48 -12.88
N ILE A 141 -6.14 -1.80 -12.23
CA ILE A 141 -6.18 -2.39 -10.90
C ILE A 141 -6.97 -3.69 -11.01
N VAL A 142 -6.30 -4.81 -10.71
CA VAL A 142 -6.92 -6.12 -10.49
C VAL A 142 -7.24 -6.24 -9.01
N VAL A 143 -8.51 -6.14 -8.65
CA VAL A 143 -8.95 -6.32 -7.27
C VAL A 143 -9.21 -7.81 -7.03
N VAL A 144 -8.47 -8.38 -6.08
CA VAL A 144 -8.65 -9.78 -5.67
C VAL A 144 -9.62 -9.81 -4.50
N CYS A 145 -10.90 -10.07 -4.76
CA CYS A 145 -11.95 -10.04 -3.75
C CYS A 145 -13.02 -11.12 -3.98
N ASP A 146 -13.75 -11.43 -2.91
CA ASP A 146 -14.97 -12.24 -3.04
C ASP A 146 -16.01 -11.49 -3.90
N PRO A 147 -16.71 -12.16 -4.85
CA PRO A 147 -17.69 -11.54 -5.72
C PRO A 147 -18.73 -10.68 -5.00
N SER A 148 -19.11 -11.03 -3.77
CA SER A 148 -20.08 -10.27 -2.96
C SER A 148 -19.63 -8.87 -2.57
N TYR A 149 -18.35 -8.52 -2.76
CA TYR A 149 -17.78 -7.19 -2.47
C TYR A 149 -17.37 -6.41 -3.73
N ARG A 150 -17.64 -6.90 -4.94
CA ARG A 150 -17.24 -6.22 -6.18
C ARG A 150 -17.91 -4.86 -6.34
N ASP A 151 -19.19 -4.77 -6.01
CA ASP A 151 -20.01 -3.55 -6.12
C ASP A 151 -19.33 -2.34 -5.46
N ILE A 152 -18.60 -2.54 -4.35
CA ILE A 152 -17.86 -1.49 -3.64
C ILE A 152 -16.84 -0.80 -4.56
N PHE A 153 -16.13 -1.56 -5.38
CA PHE A 153 -15.09 -1.05 -6.27
C PHE A 153 -15.68 -0.58 -7.60
N GLU A 154 -16.71 -1.23 -8.10
CA GLU A 154 -17.44 -0.80 -9.31
C GLU A 154 -18.09 0.57 -9.10
N GLU A 155 -18.71 0.80 -7.93
CA GLU A 155 -19.25 2.11 -7.59
C GLU A 155 -18.13 3.18 -7.53
N ALA A 156 -17.00 2.85 -6.90
CA ALA A 156 -15.86 3.75 -6.81
C ALA A 156 -15.21 4.04 -8.18
N GLN A 157 -15.23 3.08 -9.11
CA GLN A 157 -14.67 3.20 -10.45
C GLN A 157 -15.30 4.35 -11.25
N ASN A 158 -16.58 4.66 -11.02
CA ASN A 158 -17.29 5.74 -11.71
C ASN A 158 -16.63 7.13 -11.56
N SER A 159 -15.72 7.28 -10.59
CA SER A 159 -14.99 8.51 -10.30
C SER A 159 -13.55 8.55 -10.84
N VAL A 160 -13.09 7.49 -11.51
CA VAL A 160 -11.69 7.33 -11.95
C VAL A 160 -11.61 6.73 -13.36
N THR A 161 -10.45 6.84 -14.00
CA THR A 161 -10.24 6.37 -15.39
C THR A 161 -9.40 5.11 -15.51
N VAL A 162 -8.91 4.57 -14.39
CA VAL A 162 -8.14 3.33 -14.36
C VAL A 162 -9.03 2.14 -14.75
N TYR A 163 -8.49 1.19 -15.51
CA TYR A 163 -9.22 -0.04 -15.81
C TYR A 163 -9.35 -0.88 -14.55
N LEU A 164 -10.57 -1.30 -14.20
CA LEU A 164 -10.84 -2.19 -13.09
C LEU A 164 -11.07 -3.60 -13.62
N LYS A 165 -10.39 -4.56 -13.01
CA LYS A 165 -10.58 -6.00 -13.21
C LYS A 165 -10.74 -6.68 -11.86
N PHE A 166 -11.22 -7.92 -11.88
CA PHE A 166 -11.41 -8.71 -10.66
C PHE A 166 -10.83 -10.10 -10.81
N ALA A 167 -10.26 -10.61 -9.73
CA ALA A 167 -9.83 -12.00 -9.60
C ALA A 167 -10.40 -12.62 -8.32
N SER A 168 -10.54 -13.94 -8.31
CA SER A 168 -11.00 -14.68 -7.13
C SER A 168 -9.91 -14.78 -6.06
N PRO A 169 -10.25 -14.73 -4.77
CA PRO A 169 -9.29 -14.97 -3.69
C PRO A 169 -8.81 -16.42 -3.70
N GLY A 170 -7.54 -16.62 -3.39
CA GLY A 170 -6.94 -17.94 -3.23
C GLY A 170 -7.11 -18.50 -1.81
N LYS A 171 -6.59 -19.70 -1.57
CA LYS A 171 -6.57 -20.32 -0.23
C LYS A 171 -5.65 -19.53 0.70
N GLU A 172 -4.44 -19.24 0.22
CA GLU A 172 -3.44 -18.42 0.90
C GLU A 172 -3.25 -17.06 0.21
N ARG A 173 -2.43 -16.18 0.83
CA ARG A 173 -2.11 -14.86 0.25
C ARG A 173 -1.41 -15.01 -1.11
N GLN A 174 -0.44 -15.91 -1.24
CA GLN A 174 0.30 -16.15 -2.49
C GLN A 174 -0.62 -16.60 -3.64
N ASP A 175 -1.62 -17.44 -3.34
CA ASP A 175 -2.59 -17.89 -4.36
C ASP A 175 -3.47 -16.74 -4.84
N SER A 176 -3.80 -15.80 -3.94
CA SER A 176 -4.55 -14.60 -4.30
C SER A 176 -3.74 -13.69 -5.23
N VAL A 177 -2.43 -13.57 -4.98
CA VAL A 177 -1.50 -12.83 -5.83
C VAL A 177 -1.37 -13.51 -7.18
N PHE A 178 -1.23 -14.84 -7.22
CA PHE A 178 -1.20 -15.60 -8.46
C PHE A 178 -2.47 -15.41 -9.29
N ASN A 179 -3.65 -15.53 -8.68
CA ASN A 179 -4.93 -15.29 -9.38
C ASN A 179 -4.99 -13.86 -9.95
N GLY A 180 -4.54 -12.86 -9.20
CA GLY A 180 -4.44 -11.49 -9.70
C GLY A 180 -3.46 -11.35 -10.88
N LEU A 181 -2.32 -12.03 -10.82
CA LEU A 181 -1.29 -12.05 -11.87
C LEU A 181 -1.77 -12.68 -13.18
N GLN A 182 -2.77 -13.55 -13.13
CA GLN A 182 -3.36 -14.14 -14.34
C GLN A 182 -4.27 -13.15 -15.08
N GLU A 183 -4.80 -12.13 -14.40
CA GLU A 183 -5.72 -11.14 -14.97
C GLU A 183 -5.03 -9.87 -15.49
N ILE A 184 -3.74 -9.67 -15.17
CA ILE A 184 -3.02 -8.47 -15.61
C ILE A 184 -2.88 -8.44 -17.14
N ASP A 185 -2.82 -7.25 -17.69
CA ASP A 185 -2.51 -6.99 -19.09
C ASP A 185 -1.10 -7.51 -19.44
N GLN A 186 -0.98 -8.17 -20.59
CA GLN A 186 0.26 -8.82 -21.02
C GLN A 186 1.39 -7.83 -21.33
N MET A 187 1.06 -6.57 -21.63
CA MET A 187 2.03 -5.51 -21.92
C MET A 187 2.47 -4.76 -20.66
N THR A 188 2.03 -5.19 -19.48
CA THR A 188 2.46 -4.64 -18.20
C THR A 188 3.97 -4.80 -18.03
N GLU A 189 4.63 -3.77 -17.55
CA GLU A 189 6.08 -3.78 -17.31
C GLU A 189 6.43 -4.00 -15.84
N LEU A 190 5.54 -3.58 -14.92
CA LEU A 190 5.65 -3.80 -13.49
C LEU A 190 4.32 -4.25 -12.88
N VAL A 191 4.38 -5.23 -11.99
CA VAL A 191 3.27 -5.64 -11.13
C VAL A 191 3.46 -5.04 -9.76
N CYS A 192 2.47 -4.29 -9.27
CA CYS A 192 2.48 -3.68 -7.95
C CYS A 192 1.45 -4.37 -7.05
N VAL A 193 1.90 -5.18 -6.10
CA VAL A 193 1.03 -5.92 -5.18
C VAL A 193 0.84 -5.13 -3.89
N HIS A 194 -0.40 -4.90 -3.48
CA HIS A 194 -0.70 -4.14 -2.26
C HIS A 194 -1.82 -4.77 -1.43
N ASP A 195 -1.63 -4.80 -0.11
CA ASP A 195 -2.68 -5.19 0.83
C ASP A 195 -3.71 -4.05 0.98
N SER A 196 -4.95 -4.26 0.53
CA SER A 196 -6.01 -3.23 0.61
C SER A 196 -6.28 -2.70 2.02
N ALA A 197 -5.98 -3.51 3.04
CA ALA A 197 -6.11 -3.17 4.46
C ALA A 197 -5.01 -2.23 4.99
N ARG A 198 -4.12 -1.71 4.14
CA ARG A 198 -3.09 -0.71 4.46
C ARG A 198 -3.42 0.63 3.78
N PRO A 199 -4.40 1.40 4.30
CA PRO A 199 -4.99 2.54 3.61
C PRO A 199 -4.13 3.82 3.61
N LEU A 200 -3.00 3.82 4.32
CA LEU A 200 -2.19 5.02 4.59
C LEU A 200 -0.86 5.05 3.81
N VAL A 201 -0.75 4.27 2.73
CA VAL A 201 0.42 4.38 1.83
C VAL A 201 0.41 5.76 1.15
N LEU A 202 1.56 6.40 1.05
CA LEU A 202 1.69 7.71 0.41
C LEU A 202 2.06 7.56 -1.07
N ASN A 203 1.57 8.47 -1.93
CA ASN A 203 1.90 8.48 -3.35
C ASN A 203 3.42 8.53 -3.61
N GLU A 204 4.15 9.29 -2.80
CA GLU A 204 5.61 9.41 -2.91
C GLU A 204 6.32 8.08 -2.65
N ASP A 205 5.88 7.32 -1.64
CA ASP A 205 6.46 6.01 -1.33
C ASP A 205 6.15 4.99 -2.42
N VAL A 206 4.93 5.01 -2.98
CA VAL A 206 4.60 4.18 -4.15
C VAL A 206 5.51 4.53 -5.34
N LYS A 207 5.72 5.82 -5.62
CA LYS A 207 6.60 6.24 -6.72
C LYS A 207 8.05 5.80 -6.51
N LYS A 208 8.58 5.90 -5.30
CA LYS A 208 9.93 5.40 -4.99
C LYS A 208 10.06 3.90 -5.27
N VAL A 209 9.15 3.08 -4.75
CA VAL A 209 9.25 1.61 -4.93
C VAL A 209 9.01 1.19 -6.38
N LEU A 210 8.17 1.92 -7.13
CA LEU A 210 8.03 1.73 -8.58
C LEU A 210 9.36 2.02 -9.31
N ASN A 211 10.03 3.12 -9.00
CA ASN A 211 11.32 3.49 -9.59
C ASN A 211 12.41 2.48 -9.23
N ASP A 212 12.48 2.04 -7.98
CA ASP A 212 13.47 1.05 -7.55
C ASP A 212 13.22 -0.30 -8.23
N ALA A 213 11.97 -0.75 -8.35
CA ALA A 213 11.64 -1.97 -9.08
C ALA A 213 11.91 -1.87 -10.58
N TRP A 214 11.78 -0.68 -11.17
CA TRP A 214 12.15 -0.44 -12.56
C TRP A 214 13.64 -0.74 -12.80
N VAL A 215 14.49 -0.26 -11.89
CA VAL A 215 15.95 -0.45 -11.94
C VAL A 215 16.35 -1.88 -11.55
N HIS A 216 15.85 -2.39 -10.43
CA HIS A 216 16.32 -3.63 -9.80
C HIS A 216 15.49 -4.88 -10.18
N GLY A 217 14.34 -4.70 -10.82
CA GLY A 217 13.43 -5.77 -11.21
C GLY A 217 12.48 -6.26 -10.12
N ALA A 218 12.85 -6.10 -8.84
CA ALA A 218 11.99 -6.37 -7.70
C ALA A 218 12.35 -5.40 -6.55
N ALA A 219 11.35 -4.69 -6.01
CA ALA A 219 11.51 -3.83 -4.86
C ALA A 219 10.32 -3.92 -3.90
N VAL A 220 10.54 -3.59 -2.63
CA VAL A 220 9.54 -3.64 -1.56
C VAL A 220 9.71 -2.44 -0.64
N LEU A 221 8.60 -1.82 -0.24
CA LEU A 221 8.63 -0.85 0.85
C LEU A 221 9.02 -1.56 2.16
N GLY A 222 9.95 -0.97 2.91
CA GLY A 222 10.31 -1.46 4.22
C GLY A 222 10.79 -0.35 5.14
N VAL A 223 10.71 -0.58 6.45
CA VAL A 223 11.27 0.33 7.45
C VAL A 223 12.28 -0.38 8.34
N PRO A 224 13.36 0.28 8.78
CA PRO A 224 14.31 -0.34 9.71
C PRO A 224 13.63 -0.72 11.02
N VAL A 225 13.95 -1.91 11.54
CA VAL A 225 13.38 -2.38 12.80
C VAL A 225 13.93 -1.57 13.98
N LYS A 226 13.03 -0.94 14.74
CA LYS A 226 13.38 -0.18 15.95
C LYS A 226 13.39 -1.05 17.21
N ALA A 227 12.49 -2.03 17.28
CA ALA A 227 12.35 -2.90 18.44
C ALA A 227 13.56 -3.85 18.58
N THR A 228 13.83 -4.29 19.81
CA THR A 228 14.77 -5.40 20.05
C THR A 228 14.10 -6.71 19.65
N ILE A 229 14.68 -7.43 18.68
CA ILE A 229 14.16 -8.72 18.21
C ILE A 229 14.93 -9.87 18.86
N LYS A 230 14.21 -10.84 19.40
CA LYS A 230 14.75 -12.07 19.97
C LYS A 230 14.35 -13.24 19.07
N GLU A 231 15.29 -14.12 18.80
CA GLU A 231 14.99 -15.47 18.32
C GLU A 231 14.71 -16.33 19.54
N ALA A 232 13.59 -17.07 19.51
CA ALA A 232 13.17 -17.94 20.59
C ALA A 232 13.16 -19.41 20.13
N SER A 233 13.44 -20.32 21.05
CA SER A 233 13.26 -21.76 20.87
C SER A 233 11.78 -22.16 20.99
N ASN A 234 11.45 -23.41 20.63
CA ASN A 234 10.08 -23.93 20.67
C ASN A 234 9.45 -23.95 22.08
N ASP A 235 10.27 -23.91 23.13
CA ASP A 235 9.90 -23.83 24.55
C ASP A 235 9.93 -22.39 25.10
N ASN A 236 9.93 -21.38 24.22
CA ASN A 236 9.87 -19.94 24.53
C ASN A 236 11.08 -19.36 25.28
N PHE A 237 12.22 -20.03 25.27
CA PHE A 237 13.47 -19.44 25.77
C PHE A 237 14.16 -18.61 24.69
N VAL A 238 14.85 -17.54 25.11
CA VAL A 238 15.62 -16.69 24.20
C VAL A 238 16.87 -17.45 23.74
N THR A 239 16.98 -17.70 22.43
CA THR A 239 18.17 -18.30 21.80
C THR A 239 19.23 -17.25 21.54
N ARG A 240 18.86 -16.12 20.91
CA ARG A 240 19.75 -14.98 20.69
C ARG A 240 18.99 -13.68 20.47
N THR A 241 19.72 -12.57 20.58
CA THR A 241 19.25 -11.25 20.15
C THR A 241 19.74 -11.00 18.73
N LEU A 242 18.84 -10.67 17.81
CA LEU A 242 19.22 -10.37 16.43
C LEU A 242 19.77 -8.93 16.34
N ASN A 243 20.74 -8.70 15.44
CA ASN A 243 21.24 -7.36 15.18
C ASN A 243 20.18 -6.56 14.40
N ARG A 244 19.38 -5.73 15.09
CA ARG A 244 18.31 -4.94 14.48
C ARG A 244 18.78 -3.99 13.36
N GLN A 245 20.07 -3.64 13.29
CA GLN A 245 20.61 -2.78 12.23
C GLN A 245 20.53 -3.44 10.83
N THR A 246 20.40 -4.76 10.77
CA THR A 246 20.26 -5.51 9.52
C THR A 246 18.84 -6.01 9.29
N LEU A 247 17.87 -5.61 10.13
CA LEU A 247 16.50 -6.09 10.07
C LEU A 247 15.57 -4.98 9.61
N TRP A 248 14.64 -5.37 8.73
CA TRP A 248 13.65 -4.48 8.16
C TRP A 248 12.26 -5.10 8.29
N GLU A 249 11.27 -4.26 8.57
CA GLU A 249 9.86 -4.64 8.54
C GLU A 249 9.33 -4.40 7.13
N MET A 250 8.94 -5.49 6.44
CA MET A 250 8.45 -5.42 5.06
C MET A 250 6.99 -4.97 5.04
N HIS A 251 6.71 -3.99 4.20
CA HIS A 251 5.39 -3.43 3.96
C HIS A 251 4.92 -3.76 2.54
N THR A 252 3.78 -3.17 2.16
CA THR A 252 3.32 -3.14 0.77
C THR A 252 3.13 -1.66 0.38
N PRO A 253 3.36 -1.29 -0.89
CA PRO A 253 3.45 -2.16 -2.05
C PRO A 253 4.76 -2.94 -2.20
N GLN A 254 4.66 -4.07 -2.91
CA GLN A 254 5.79 -4.84 -3.42
C GLN A 254 5.69 -4.85 -4.94
N VAL A 255 6.75 -4.43 -5.62
CA VAL A 255 6.74 -4.17 -7.06
C VAL A 255 7.75 -5.06 -7.75
N ILE A 256 7.30 -5.84 -8.73
CA ILE A 256 8.09 -6.91 -9.35
C ILE A 256 7.84 -6.93 -10.86
N LYS A 257 8.88 -7.18 -11.66
CA LYS A 257 8.72 -7.44 -13.09
C LYS A 257 7.84 -8.67 -13.32
N PRO A 258 6.81 -8.60 -14.18
CA PRO A 258 5.88 -9.72 -14.39
C PRO A 258 6.58 -11.02 -14.79
N SER A 259 7.61 -10.96 -15.63
CA SER A 259 8.37 -12.14 -16.06
C SER A 259 9.11 -12.81 -14.91
N LEU A 260 9.62 -12.03 -13.95
CA LEU A 260 10.30 -12.53 -12.76
C LEU A 260 9.29 -13.16 -11.79
N LEU A 261 8.17 -12.49 -11.57
CA LEU A 261 7.10 -12.99 -10.68
C LEU A 261 6.50 -14.30 -11.20
N ARG A 262 6.23 -14.41 -12.51
CA ARG A 262 5.74 -15.65 -13.14
C ARG A 262 6.70 -16.82 -12.95
N LYS A 263 7.98 -16.62 -13.24
CA LYS A 263 9.02 -17.63 -13.01
C LYS A 263 9.12 -18.05 -11.54
N GLY A 264 8.97 -17.10 -10.63
CA GLY A 264 9.03 -17.40 -9.20
C GLY A 264 7.84 -18.27 -8.77
N PHE A 265 6.63 -17.96 -9.25
CA PHE A 265 5.47 -18.82 -9.02
C PHE A 265 5.62 -20.22 -9.62
N GLU A 266 6.26 -20.39 -10.78
CA GLU A 266 6.58 -21.72 -11.32
C GLU A 266 7.40 -22.55 -10.34
N VAL A 267 8.39 -21.94 -9.66
CA VAL A 267 9.21 -22.61 -8.63
C VAL A 267 8.39 -22.90 -7.39
N VAL A 268 7.68 -21.91 -6.87
CA VAL A 268 6.83 -22.03 -5.67
C VAL A 268 5.83 -23.18 -5.82
N TYR A 269 5.15 -23.28 -6.95
CA TYR A 269 4.18 -24.36 -7.18
C TYR A 269 4.84 -25.72 -7.43
N ARG A 270 5.94 -25.77 -8.19
CA ARG A 270 6.66 -27.02 -8.45
C ARG A 270 7.20 -27.65 -7.15
N GLU A 271 7.67 -26.81 -6.23
CA GLU A 271 8.34 -27.23 -5.00
C GLU A 271 7.40 -27.24 -3.77
N GLY A 272 6.15 -26.79 -3.92
CA GLY A 272 5.17 -26.75 -2.84
C GLY A 272 5.56 -25.79 -1.71
N LEU A 273 6.18 -24.66 -2.06
CA LEU A 273 6.69 -23.69 -1.10
C LEU A 273 5.57 -22.78 -0.59
N GLU A 274 5.63 -22.42 0.69
CA GLU A 274 4.84 -21.36 1.29
C GLU A 274 5.71 -20.10 1.44
N VAL A 275 5.30 -19.00 0.82
CA VAL A 275 5.99 -17.71 0.86
C VAL A 275 5.21 -16.71 1.72
N THR A 276 5.94 -15.87 2.45
CA THR A 276 5.34 -14.90 3.38
C THR A 276 5.03 -13.56 2.74
N ASP A 277 5.70 -13.23 1.64
CA ASP A 277 5.51 -12.01 0.86
C ASP A 277 5.79 -12.24 -0.63
N ASP A 278 5.65 -11.19 -1.45
CA ASP A 278 5.77 -11.28 -2.90
C ASP A 278 7.23 -11.28 -3.37
N VAL A 279 8.11 -10.57 -2.65
CA VAL A 279 9.54 -10.53 -2.98
C VAL A 279 10.24 -11.86 -2.67
N SER A 280 9.85 -12.58 -1.62
CA SER A 280 10.38 -13.93 -1.33
C SER A 280 10.12 -14.92 -2.46
N ILE A 281 9.06 -14.74 -3.27
CA ILE A 281 8.81 -15.52 -4.49
C ILE A 281 10.00 -15.44 -5.45
N VAL A 282 10.59 -14.25 -5.61
CA VAL A 282 11.72 -14.04 -6.54
C VAL A 282 13.07 -14.35 -5.90
N GLU A 283 13.19 -14.33 -4.57
CA GLU A 283 14.38 -14.79 -3.86
C GLU A 283 14.65 -16.29 -4.07
N HIS A 284 13.60 -17.09 -4.29
CA HIS A 284 13.73 -18.49 -4.71
C HIS A 284 14.42 -18.64 -6.08
N LEU A 285 14.39 -17.61 -6.93
CA LEU A 285 15.13 -17.54 -8.18
C LEU A 285 16.57 -17.04 -8.02
N LYS A 286 17.01 -16.78 -6.78
CA LYS A 286 18.28 -16.09 -6.46
C LYS A 286 18.34 -14.66 -7.01
N HIS A 287 17.18 -14.05 -7.30
CA HIS A 287 17.09 -12.64 -7.63
C HIS A 287 16.93 -11.84 -6.33
N PRO A 288 17.80 -10.84 -6.06
CA PRO A 288 17.69 -10.06 -4.83
C PRO A 288 16.48 -9.12 -4.88
N GLY A 289 15.75 -9.03 -3.77
CA GLY A 289 14.79 -7.95 -3.54
C GLY A 289 15.48 -6.68 -3.10
N TYR A 290 15.14 -5.54 -3.72
CA TYR A 290 15.59 -4.23 -3.25
C TYR A 290 14.63 -3.68 -2.19
N ILE A 291 15.17 -3.13 -1.09
CA ILE A 291 14.35 -2.51 -0.04
C ILE A 291 14.32 -1.00 -0.28
N THR A 292 13.12 -0.47 -0.50
CA THR A 292 12.83 0.96 -0.61
C THR A 292 12.40 1.49 0.76
N GLU A 293 13.08 2.52 1.26
CA GLU A 293 12.80 3.20 2.54
C GLU A 293 11.80 4.36 2.42
#